data_AF-A0A349KX94-F1
#
_entry.id   AF-A0A349KX94-F1
#
_cell.length_a   1.000
_cell.length_b   1.000
_cell.length_c   1.000
_cell.angle_alpha   90.00
_cell.angle_beta   90.00
_cell.angle_gamma   90.00
#
_symmetry.space_group_name_H-M   'P 1'
#
loop_
_entity.id
_entity.type
_entity.pdbx_description
1 polymer ?
#
loop_
_entity_poly.entity_id
_entity_poly.type
_entity_poly.pdbx_seq_one_letter_code
_entity_poly.pdbx_strand_id
1 'polypeptide(L)'
;MIAEIGAGLLAREAATSPKYLYDALGSKLFEAICELPEYYPTRTEAGIFARHGADMARAIGAGGTLIDLGAGNCAKAASLFPLLHPAQYVALDISYDFLRESLDRLQQRFPHIEMTGLGLDFSSRLDLPDSVRAERRLFFYPG
;
A
#
# COMPACT_ATOMS: atom_id res chain seq x y z
N MET A 1 -10.19 10.84 -15.42
CA MET A 1 -11.40 10.21 -14.85
C MET A 1 -12.60 10.23 -15.79
N ILE A 2 -13.36 11.33 -15.96
CA ILE A 2 -14.61 11.33 -16.77
C ILE A 2 -14.38 10.85 -18.21
N ALA A 3 -13.34 11.33 -18.88
CA ALA A 3 -13.00 10.91 -20.25
C ALA A 3 -12.64 9.41 -20.34
N GLU A 4 -11.94 8.88 -19.33
CA GLU A 4 -11.54 7.47 -19.27
C GLU A 4 -12.76 6.56 -19.04
N ILE A 5 -13.62 6.91 -18.08
CA ILE A 5 -14.87 6.20 -17.80
C ILE A 5 -15.80 6.27 -19.02
N GLY A 6 -15.95 7.45 -19.62
CA GLY A 6 -16.79 7.64 -20.81
C GLY A 6 -16.32 6.78 -21.98
N ALA A 7 -15.02 6.73 -22.26
CA ALA A 7 -14.46 5.87 -23.30
C ALA A 7 -14.73 4.37 -23.02
N GLY A 8 -14.57 3.93 -21.77
CA GLY A 8 -14.82 2.54 -21.38
C GLY A 8 -16.29 2.12 -21.46
N LEU A 9 -17.22 3.00 -21.08
CA LEU A 9 -18.66 2.73 -21.15
C LEU A 9 -19.23 2.78 -22.57
N LEU A 10 -18.61 3.56 -23.46
CA LEU A 10 -19.02 3.71 -24.87
C LEU A 10 -18.33 2.71 -25.81
N ALA A 11 -17.42 1.88 -25.30
CA ALA A 11 -16.77 0.83 -26.08
C ALA A 11 -17.77 -0.27 -26.48
N ARG A 12 -17.45 -1.02 -27.54
CA ARG A 12 -18.27 -2.16 -28.02
C ARG A 12 -18.51 -3.20 -26.92
N GLU A 13 -17.46 -3.45 -26.12
CA GLU A 13 -17.52 -4.23 -24.89
C GLU A 13 -17.23 -3.27 -23.75
N ALA A 14 -18.24 -2.98 -22.95
CA ALA A 14 -18.13 -2.00 -21.88
C ALA A 14 -17.15 -2.49 -20.80
N ALA A 15 -16.24 -1.60 -20.39
CA ALA A 15 -15.26 -1.90 -19.36
C ALA A 15 -14.94 -0.65 -18.52
N THR A 16 -14.43 -0.88 -17.32
CA THR A 16 -13.91 0.19 -16.46
C THR A 16 -12.67 -0.28 -15.72
N SER A 17 -11.77 0.64 -15.39
CA SER A 17 -10.59 0.31 -14.59
C SER A 17 -11.00 -0.08 -13.17
N PRO A 18 -10.45 -1.16 -12.58
CA PRO A 18 -10.76 -1.56 -11.22
C PRO A 18 -10.31 -0.53 -10.18
N LYS A 19 -9.43 0.41 -10.53
CA LYS A 19 -9.02 1.50 -9.62
C LYS A 19 -10.22 2.33 -9.11
N TYR A 20 -11.29 2.39 -9.90
CA TYR A 20 -12.53 3.09 -9.54
C TYR A 20 -13.38 2.34 -8.50
N LEU A 21 -13.01 1.11 -8.14
CA LEU A 21 -13.64 0.36 -7.04
C LEU A 21 -13.14 0.82 -5.66
N TYR A 22 -12.09 1.64 -5.59
CA TYR A 22 -11.39 1.97 -4.34
C TYR A 22 -11.65 3.42 -3.89
N ASP A 23 -12.90 3.85 -3.89
CA ASP A 23 -13.30 5.03 -3.11
C ASP A 23 -13.30 4.69 -1.60
N ALA A 24 -13.71 5.64 -0.75
CA ALA A 24 -13.75 5.41 0.70
C ALA A 24 -14.64 4.21 1.12
N LEU A 25 -15.75 3.98 0.42
CA LEU A 25 -16.65 2.85 0.70
C LEU A 25 -16.05 1.55 0.17
N GLY A 26 -15.61 1.54 -1.07
CA GLY A 26 -15.02 0.39 -1.72
C GLY A 26 -13.74 -0.10 -1.04
N SER A 27 -12.94 0.81 -0.49
CA SER A 27 -11.78 0.48 0.34
C SER A 27 -12.19 -0.28 1.61
N LYS A 28 -13.25 0.17 2.30
CA LYS A 28 -13.81 -0.53 3.47
C LYS A 28 -14.43 -1.88 3.12
N LEU A 29 -15.09 -1.97 1.97
CA LEU A 29 -15.63 -3.24 1.47
C LEU A 29 -14.49 -4.23 1.17
N PHE A 30 -13.38 -3.77 0.58
CA PHE A 30 -12.22 -4.61 0.33
C PHE A 30 -11.54 -5.09 1.63
N GLU A 31 -11.46 -4.23 2.65
CA GLU A 31 -11.01 -4.65 3.98
C GLU A 31 -11.92 -5.75 4.56
N ALA A 32 -13.24 -5.61 4.43
CA ALA A 32 -14.17 -6.67 4.84
C ALA A 32 -14.01 -7.96 4.02
N ILE A 33 -13.75 -7.86 2.71
CA ILE A 33 -13.46 -9.02 1.85
C ILE A 33 -12.22 -9.77 2.36
N CYS A 34 -11.19 -9.06 2.83
CA CYS A 34 -9.95 -9.66 3.33
C CYS A 34 -10.16 -10.55 4.57
N GLU A 35 -11.25 -10.37 5.30
CA GLU A 35 -11.61 -11.16 6.49
C GLU A 35 -12.49 -12.38 6.15
N LEU A 36 -12.96 -12.51 4.90
CA LEU A 36 -13.82 -13.60 4.50
C LEU A 36 -13.06 -14.94 4.48
N PRO A 37 -13.68 -16.05 4.95
CA PRO A 37 -13.06 -17.37 4.91
C PRO A 37 -12.77 -17.82 3.47
N GLU A 38 -13.52 -17.37 2.48
CA GLU A 38 -13.28 -17.66 1.06
C GLU A 38 -12.08 -16.89 0.50
N TYR A 39 -11.79 -15.69 1.03
CA TYR A 39 -10.72 -14.82 0.53
C TYR A 39 -9.39 -15.09 1.23
N TYR A 40 -8.71 -16.15 0.81
CA TYR A 40 -7.43 -16.55 1.40
C TYR A 40 -6.20 -15.66 1.16
N PRO A 41 -6.11 -14.81 0.11
CA PRO A 41 -4.85 -14.12 -0.21
C PRO A 41 -4.22 -13.38 0.98
N THR A 42 -5.00 -12.55 1.68
CA THR A 42 -4.50 -11.73 2.80
C THR A 42 -3.93 -12.57 3.94
N ARG A 43 -4.62 -13.65 4.34
CA ARG A 43 -4.15 -14.54 5.41
C ARG A 43 -2.94 -15.38 4.99
N THR A 44 -2.88 -15.80 3.73
CA THR A 44 -1.74 -16.56 3.21
C THR A 44 -0.48 -15.69 3.16
N GLU A 45 -0.61 -14.47 2.67
CA GLU A 45 0.47 -13.47 2.63
C GLU A 45 0.98 -13.14 4.04
N ALA A 46 0.08 -12.89 5.00
CA ALA A 46 0.44 -12.70 6.40
C ALA A 46 1.21 -13.90 6.97
N GLY A 47 0.81 -15.13 6.61
CA GLY A 47 1.52 -16.36 6.98
C GLY A 47 2.92 -16.45 6.38
N ILE A 48 3.12 -15.97 5.16
CA ILE A 48 4.44 -15.90 4.50
C ILE A 48 5.33 -14.90 5.23
N PHE A 49 4.85 -13.69 5.53
CA PHE A 49 5.64 -12.70 6.28
C PHE A 49 5.97 -13.17 7.69
N ALA A 50 5.02 -13.81 8.38
CA ALA A 50 5.28 -14.37 9.70
C ALA A 50 6.37 -15.45 9.68
N ARG A 51 6.40 -16.29 8.63
CA ARG A 51 7.37 -17.38 8.51
C ARG A 51 8.75 -16.92 8.00
N HIS A 52 8.77 -15.99 7.06
CA HIS A 52 9.97 -15.64 6.29
C HIS A 52 10.45 -14.21 6.51
N GLY A 53 9.78 -13.40 7.32
CA GLY A 53 10.10 -11.99 7.52
C GLY A 53 11.52 -11.75 8.00
N ALA A 54 12.07 -12.62 8.85
CA ALA A 54 13.44 -12.50 9.34
C ALA A 54 14.48 -12.71 8.22
N ASP A 55 14.20 -13.65 7.29
CA ASP A 55 15.08 -13.90 6.13
C ASP A 55 14.99 -12.77 5.13
N MET A 56 13.78 -12.25 4.88
CA MET A 56 13.55 -11.05 4.08
C MET A 56 14.34 -9.86 4.65
N ALA A 57 14.23 -9.62 5.95
CA ALA A 57 14.93 -8.51 6.62
C ALA A 57 16.45 -8.65 6.55
N ARG A 58 16.99 -9.88 6.63
CA ARG A 58 18.43 -10.13 6.45
C ARG A 58 18.90 -9.81 5.03
N ALA A 59 18.10 -10.12 4.02
CA ALA A 59 18.42 -9.84 2.62
C ALA A 59 18.29 -8.34 2.27
N ILE A 60 17.27 -7.67 2.81
CA ILE A 60 16.97 -6.25 2.56
C ILE A 60 17.91 -5.33 3.35
N GLY A 61 18.19 -5.69 4.61
CA GLY A 61 18.87 -4.85 5.59
C GLY A 61 17.94 -3.83 6.27
N ALA A 62 18.38 -3.28 7.41
CA ALA A 62 17.58 -2.40 8.26
C ALA A 62 17.79 -0.90 7.96
N GLY A 63 16.84 -0.03 8.29
CA GLY A 63 17.02 1.43 8.26
C GLY A 63 16.89 2.09 6.88
N GLY A 64 16.29 1.42 5.90
CA GLY A 64 16.02 1.99 4.56
C GLY A 64 14.71 2.78 4.48
N THR A 65 14.34 3.16 3.26
CA THR A 65 13.02 3.75 2.96
C THR A 65 12.10 2.67 2.40
N LEU A 66 11.01 2.39 3.11
CA LEU A 66 9.99 1.42 2.70
C LEU A 66 8.86 2.14 1.95
N ILE A 67 8.71 1.87 0.66
CA ILE A 67 7.73 2.51 -0.24
C ILE A 67 6.63 1.48 -0.51
N ASP A 68 5.46 1.63 0.11
CA ASP A 68 4.32 0.73 0.00
C ASP A 68 3.39 1.17 -1.13
N LEU A 69 3.35 0.37 -2.19
CA LEU A 69 2.59 0.65 -3.42
C LEU A 69 1.20 0.01 -3.32
N GLY A 70 0.14 0.82 -3.26
CA GLY A 70 -1.21 0.33 -2.99
C GLY A 70 -1.36 -0.07 -1.53
N ALA A 71 -0.95 0.85 -0.63
CA ALA A 71 -0.76 0.56 0.78
C ALA A 71 -2.05 0.18 1.51
N GLY A 72 -3.23 0.58 1.02
CA GLY A 72 -4.51 0.33 1.66
C GLY A 72 -4.50 0.74 3.13
N ASN A 73 -4.74 -0.21 4.03
CA ASN A 73 -4.72 0.03 5.49
C ASN A 73 -3.32 -0.07 6.12
N CYS A 74 -2.27 -0.20 5.30
CA CYS A 74 -0.85 -0.29 5.69
C CYS A 74 -0.49 -1.51 6.56
N ALA A 75 -1.42 -2.44 6.82
CA ALA A 75 -1.21 -3.52 7.78
C ALA A 75 -0.07 -4.46 7.38
N LYS A 76 0.05 -4.73 6.08
CA LYS A 76 1.10 -5.61 5.52
C LYS A 76 2.49 -5.04 5.77
N ALA A 77 2.73 -3.80 5.35
CA ALA A 77 4.01 -3.14 5.54
C ALA A 77 4.34 -2.97 7.02
N ALA A 78 3.35 -2.57 7.83
CA ALA A 78 3.50 -2.41 9.27
C ALA A 78 3.94 -3.69 9.99
N SER A 79 3.54 -4.88 9.49
CA SER A 79 3.99 -6.16 10.03
C SER A 79 5.50 -6.39 9.91
N LEU A 80 6.15 -5.73 8.93
CA LEU A 80 7.59 -5.83 8.68
C LEU A 80 8.41 -4.74 9.41
N PHE A 81 7.79 -3.70 9.95
CA PHE A 81 8.50 -2.61 10.63
C PHE A 81 9.42 -3.09 11.77
N PRO A 82 9.02 -4.05 12.63
CA PRO A 82 9.90 -4.55 13.70
C PRO A 82 11.15 -5.29 13.20
N LEU A 83 11.17 -5.70 11.93
CA LEU A 83 12.28 -6.45 11.33
C LEU A 83 13.14 -5.55 10.44
N LEU A 84 12.49 -4.66 9.68
CA LEU A 84 13.16 -3.76 8.73
C LEU A 84 13.63 -2.45 9.38
N HIS A 85 13.04 -2.04 10.51
CA HIS A 85 13.30 -0.76 11.17
C HIS A 85 13.45 0.39 10.17
N PRO A 86 12.47 0.63 9.28
CA PRO A 86 12.63 1.62 8.22
C PRO A 86 12.84 3.01 8.82
N ALA A 87 13.76 3.78 8.25
CA ALA A 87 13.97 5.17 8.63
C ALA A 87 12.84 6.07 8.10
N GLN A 88 12.24 5.67 6.97
CA GLN A 88 11.12 6.35 6.35
C GLN A 88 10.14 5.32 5.78
N TYR A 89 8.84 5.56 5.98
CA TYR A 89 7.75 4.80 5.40
C TYR A 89 6.93 5.71 4.49
N VAL A 90 6.80 5.32 3.22
CA VAL A 90 6.07 6.09 2.20
C VAL A 90 4.93 5.23 1.70
N ALA A 91 3.71 5.61 2.01
CA ALA A 91 2.53 4.86 1.59
C ALA A 91 1.87 5.56 0.41
N LEU A 92 1.63 4.81 -0.67
CA LEU A 92 1.00 5.29 -1.89
C LEU A 92 -0.34 4.59 -2.05
N ASP A 93 -1.41 5.37 -2.20
CA ASP A 93 -2.73 4.83 -2.51
C ASP A 93 -3.55 5.84 -3.32
N ILE A 94 -4.51 5.36 -4.12
CA ILE A 94 -5.46 6.22 -4.82
C ILE A 94 -6.53 6.76 -3.84
N SER A 95 -6.81 6.02 -2.77
CA SER A 95 -7.76 6.35 -1.71
C SER A 95 -7.06 7.12 -0.58
N TYR A 96 -6.71 8.39 -0.84
CA TYR A 96 -5.90 9.18 0.09
C TYR A 96 -6.56 9.36 1.47
N ASP A 97 -7.88 9.56 1.53
CA ASP A 97 -8.58 9.74 2.81
C ASP A 97 -8.50 8.49 3.69
N PHE A 98 -8.68 7.31 3.09
CA PHE A 98 -8.55 6.03 3.78
C PHE A 98 -7.11 5.78 4.26
N LEU A 99 -6.13 6.14 3.41
CA LEU A 99 -4.73 6.04 3.73
C LEU A 99 -4.33 6.92 4.94
N ARG A 100 -4.81 8.16 4.98
CA ARG A 100 -4.47 9.14 6.03
C ARG A 100 -4.83 8.64 7.42
N GLU A 101 -6.03 8.07 7.58
CA GLU A 101 -6.48 7.51 8.86
C GLU A 101 -5.56 6.37 9.35
N SER A 102 -5.07 5.54 8.43
CA SER A 102 -4.18 4.43 8.74
C SER A 102 -2.78 4.91 9.12
N LEU A 103 -2.27 5.93 8.42
CA LEU A 103 -0.99 6.57 8.74
C LEU A 103 -1.01 7.27 10.10
N ASP A 104 -2.09 7.98 10.45
CA ASP A 104 -2.20 8.64 11.76
C ASP A 104 -2.09 7.63 12.92
N ARG A 105 -2.75 6.47 12.78
CA ARG A 105 -2.65 5.36 13.76
C ARG A 105 -1.26 4.76 13.81
N LEU A 106 -0.62 4.56 12.65
CA LEU A 106 0.74 4.01 12.59
C LEU A 106 1.79 4.96 13.16
N GLN A 107 1.66 6.27 12.91
CA GLN A 107 2.59 7.28 13.40
C GLN A 107 2.59 7.33 14.94
N GLN A 108 1.43 7.13 15.58
CA GLN A 108 1.33 7.01 17.03
C GLN A 108 2.01 5.74 17.56
N ARG A 109 1.92 4.64 16.83
CA ARG A 109 2.53 3.34 17.23
C ARG A 109 4.03 3.28 16.97
N PHE A 110 4.52 3.99 15.95
CA PHE A 110 5.92 4.01 15.54
C PHE A 110 6.44 5.45 15.39
N PRO A 111 6.55 6.22 16.49
CA PRO A 111 6.87 7.66 16.45
C PRO A 111 8.28 7.96 15.91
N HIS A 112 9.14 6.96 15.78
CA HIS A 112 10.51 7.08 15.28
C HIS A 112 10.63 6.88 13.76
N ILE A 113 9.56 6.43 13.10
CA ILE A 113 9.52 6.24 11.65
C ILE A 113 8.94 7.52 11.04
N GLU A 114 9.67 8.12 10.10
CA GLU A 114 9.18 9.24 9.30
C GLU A 114 8.13 8.72 8.31
N MET A 115 6.86 9.12 8.43
CA MET A 115 5.78 8.62 7.57
C MET A 115 5.30 9.67 6.57
N THR A 116 5.14 9.29 5.32
CA THR A 116 4.58 10.15 4.25
C THR A 116 3.48 9.39 3.51
N GLY A 117 2.30 10.01 3.39
CA GLY A 117 1.21 9.51 2.55
C GLY A 117 1.14 10.24 1.23
N LEU A 118 0.98 9.52 0.13
CA LEU A 118 0.86 10.09 -1.21
C LEU A 118 -0.40 9.57 -1.90
N GLY A 119 -1.32 10.47 -2.22
CA GLY A 119 -2.50 10.19 -3.04
C GLY A 119 -2.12 10.12 -4.52
N LEU A 120 -1.72 8.94 -5.01
CA LEU A 120 -1.16 8.80 -6.36
C LEU A 120 -1.73 7.59 -7.11
N ASP A 121 -2.14 7.83 -8.36
CA ASP A 121 -2.36 6.76 -9.34
C ASP A 121 -1.03 6.39 -9.99
N PHE A 122 -0.38 5.36 -9.45
CA PHE A 122 0.92 4.88 -9.95
C PHE A 122 0.83 3.96 -11.18
N SER A 123 -0.36 3.76 -11.75
CA SER A 123 -0.55 2.86 -12.92
C SER A 123 0.13 3.37 -14.21
N SER A 124 0.42 4.66 -14.28
CA SER A 124 1.06 5.29 -15.45
C SER A 124 2.48 5.78 -15.15
N ARG A 125 2.70 6.39 -13.98
CA ARG A 125 4.00 6.94 -13.58
C ARG A 125 4.11 7.01 -12.06
N LEU A 126 5.32 6.73 -11.56
CA LEU A 126 5.66 6.84 -10.14
C LEU A 126 6.60 8.02 -9.93
N ASP A 127 6.03 9.19 -9.64
CA ASP A 127 6.78 10.41 -9.30
C ASP A 127 6.80 10.60 -7.79
N LEU A 128 7.95 10.32 -7.17
CA LEU A 128 8.15 10.50 -5.73
C LEU A 128 8.64 11.93 -5.45
N PRO A 129 8.11 12.62 -4.43
CA PRO A 129 8.58 13.95 -4.07
C PRO A 129 10.00 13.90 -3.48
N ASP A 130 10.70 15.04 -3.51
CA ASP A 130 12.06 15.17 -2.99
C ASP A 130 12.18 14.86 -1.48
N SER A 131 11.05 14.89 -0.75
CA SER A 131 11.00 14.43 0.64
C SER A 131 11.27 12.93 0.80
N VAL A 132 11.08 12.12 -0.25
CA VAL A 132 11.37 10.69 -0.22
C VAL A 132 12.86 10.46 -0.47
N ARG A 133 13.55 9.90 0.54
CA ARG A 133 15.00 9.66 0.48
C ARG A 133 15.36 8.82 -0.74
N ALA A 134 16.42 9.20 -1.46
CA ALA A 134 16.83 8.53 -2.70
C ALA A 134 17.56 7.20 -2.49
N GLU A 135 18.21 7.03 -1.35
CA GLU A 135 19.02 5.84 -1.06
C GLU A 135 18.23 4.74 -0.36
N ARG A 136 18.66 3.47 -0.59
CA ARG A 136 18.14 2.28 0.11
C ARG A 136 16.61 2.18 0.10
N ARG A 137 16.02 2.51 -1.04
CA ARG A 137 14.57 2.36 -1.30
C ARG A 137 14.22 0.89 -1.49
N LEU A 138 13.29 0.41 -0.67
CA LEU A 138 12.58 -0.85 -0.88
C LEU A 138 11.19 -0.52 -1.41
N PHE A 139 10.91 -0.89 -2.65
CA PHE A 139 9.56 -0.85 -3.21
C PHE A 139 8.83 -2.12 -2.79
N PHE A 140 7.88 -1.95 -1.88
CA PHE A 140 7.03 -3.00 -1.35
C PHE A 140 5.74 -3.05 -2.15
N TYR A 141 5.60 -4.11 -2.94
CA TYR A 141 4.43 -4.36 -3.77
C TYR A 141 4.04 -5.84 -3.69
N PRO A 142 3.51 -6.27 -2.55
CA PRO A 142 3.18 -7.67 -2.35
C PRO A 142 1.74 -7.93 -2.81
N GLY A 143 1.52 -9.10 -3.40
CA GLY A 143 0.25 -9.52 -3.98
C GLY A 143 0.20 -11.01 -4.18
#